data_AF-A0A2U2D044-F1
#
_entry.id   AF-A0A2U2D044-F1
#
_cell.length_a   1.000
_cell.length_b   1.000
_cell.length_c   1.000
_cell.angle_alpha   90.00
_cell.angle_beta   90.00
_cell.angle_gamma   90.00
#
_symmetry.space_group_name_H-M   'P 1'
#
loop_
_entity.id
_entity.type
_entity.pdbx_description
1 polymer ?
#
loop_
_entity_poly.entity_id
_entity_poly.type
_entity_poly.pdbx_seq_one_letter_code
_entity_poly.pdbx_strand_id
1 'polypeptide(L)'
;WMRVSSSWAGDRYGAIAIPRIGMEVLVTFLEGDPDQPLVTGCLYHKENLVPYELPANKTRTVFKTLSSPGGGGYNELRIEDKKGAEQIYLHAQRDWDENIEHDQKIRVGNERHDTVEKNTYTELKAEEHRTTIADRKVEVKADDHWVVGQNQHIKLGTAQLMTAGKEIHLKAGQKMVIEAGMELTVKAGGSFIKLDAGGITVVGPVIKLNAGGAPGVGTGNAALLPLVPLPAASDKAGEVPERGESQPAPEVIHKLSATISAVPGHPGYEDEPYTLFADGAVIQEGLTGEDGVIKFDHVPGTQAYAVELVNGHRFEIEPKEESGEAASQNQQLARQGYRDYHAKADQLEPLSSADDYRGAALNPTNKPKSL
;
A
#
# COMPACT_ATOMS: atom_id res chain seq x y z
N TRP A 1 28.94 -1.38 -4.67
CA TRP A 1 27.55 -0.92 -4.92
C TRP A 1 27.59 0.33 -5.76
N MET A 2 26.70 0.48 -6.74
CA MET A 2 26.59 1.69 -7.56
C MET A 2 25.26 2.38 -7.30
N ARG A 3 25.26 3.72 -7.31
CA ARG A 3 24.04 4.51 -7.21
C ARG A 3 23.31 4.51 -8.55
N VAL A 4 21.98 4.66 -8.50
CA VAL A 4 21.12 4.76 -9.68
C VAL A 4 20.42 6.12 -9.64
N SER A 5 20.51 6.86 -10.74
CA SER A 5 19.79 8.11 -10.93
C SER A 5 18.28 7.85 -10.97
N SER A 6 17.50 8.72 -10.33
CA SER A 6 16.05 8.74 -10.44
C SER A 6 15.62 10.07 -11.06
N SER A 7 14.49 10.06 -11.78
CA SER A 7 13.89 11.27 -12.34
C SER A 7 13.37 12.24 -11.26
N TRP A 8 13.06 11.73 -10.07
CA TRP A 8 12.61 12.54 -8.93
C TRP A 8 13.01 11.87 -7.62
N ALA A 9 13.86 12.51 -6.82
CA ALA A 9 14.34 11.99 -5.54
C ALA A 9 14.34 13.09 -4.47
N GLY A 10 13.56 12.90 -3.42
CA GLY A 10 13.52 13.73 -2.22
C GLY A 10 13.71 12.92 -0.94
N ASP A 11 13.66 13.58 0.21
CA ASP A 11 13.74 12.91 1.51
C ASP A 11 12.51 12.02 1.74
N ARG A 12 12.65 10.72 1.45
CA ARG A 12 11.61 9.68 1.58
C ARG A 12 10.38 9.86 0.66
N TYR A 13 10.52 10.56 -0.46
CA TYR A 13 9.51 10.62 -1.53
C TYR A 13 10.18 10.71 -2.91
N GLY A 14 9.44 10.36 -3.97
CA GLY A 14 9.93 10.46 -5.35
C GLY A 14 9.55 9.25 -6.19
N ALA A 15 10.23 9.08 -7.32
CA ALA A 15 10.12 7.92 -8.19
C ALA A 15 11.25 6.93 -7.92
N ILE A 16 10.95 5.62 -7.96
CA ILE A 16 11.98 4.59 -7.87
C ILE A 16 11.66 3.44 -8.82
N ALA A 17 12.61 3.14 -9.70
CA ALA A 17 12.56 2.00 -10.61
C ALA A 17 13.94 1.34 -10.62
N ILE A 18 14.09 0.25 -9.87
CA ILE A 18 15.38 -0.42 -9.69
C ILE A 18 15.67 -1.26 -10.95
N PRO A 19 16.82 -1.03 -11.64
CA PRO A 19 17.24 -1.90 -12.73
C PRO A 19 17.39 -3.34 -12.25
N ARG A 20 16.83 -4.28 -13.01
CA ARG A 20 16.86 -5.71 -12.69
C ARG A 20 18.01 -6.40 -13.39
N ILE A 21 18.39 -7.58 -12.90
CA ILE A 21 19.42 -8.42 -13.51
C ILE A 21 19.07 -8.68 -14.98
N GLY A 22 20.04 -8.44 -15.86
CA GLY A 22 19.89 -8.61 -17.32
C GLY A 22 19.46 -7.34 -18.07
N MET A 23 19.12 -6.25 -17.38
CA MET A 23 18.86 -4.95 -18.04
C MET A 23 20.18 -4.26 -18.42
N GLU A 24 20.19 -3.61 -19.59
CA GLU A 24 21.28 -2.73 -20.01
C GLU A 24 21.12 -1.34 -19.36
N VAL A 25 22.22 -0.86 -18.77
CA VAL A 25 22.27 0.42 -18.05
C VAL A 25 23.37 1.32 -18.61
N LEU A 26 23.11 2.63 -18.61
CA LEU A 26 24.12 3.65 -18.88
C LEU A 26 24.86 3.98 -17.59
N VAL A 27 26.18 3.83 -17.59
CA VAL A 27 27.06 4.22 -16.47
C VAL A 27 27.83 5.46 -16.86
N THR A 28 27.79 6.47 -15.99
CA THR A 28 28.56 7.71 -16.08
C THR A 28 29.55 7.77 -14.92
N PHE A 29 30.69 8.39 -15.14
CA PHE A 29 31.76 8.52 -14.15
C PHE A 29 31.81 9.97 -13.67
N LEU A 30 31.70 10.19 -12.36
CA LEU A 30 31.73 11.54 -11.78
C LEU A 30 33.10 12.16 -12.00
N GLU A 31 33.14 13.38 -12.56
CA GLU A 31 34.39 14.05 -12.97
C GLU A 31 35.30 13.21 -13.91
N GLY A 32 34.73 12.20 -14.57
CA GLY A 32 35.48 11.26 -15.41
C GLY A 32 36.29 10.20 -14.65
N ASP A 33 36.14 10.10 -13.33
CA ASP A 33 36.85 9.14 -12.48
C ASP A 33 36.25 7.73 -12.59
N PRO A 34 36.98 6.73 -13.15
CA PRO A 34 36.52 5.35 -13.27
C PRO A 34 36.12 4.70 -11.93
N ASP A 35 36.68 5.18 -10.82
CA ASP A 35 36.41 4.68 -9.48
C ASP A 35 35.13 5.28 -8.85
N GLN A 36 34.49 6.23 -9.54
CA GLN A 36 33.23 6.86 -9.11
C GLN A 36 32.07 6.67 -10.12
N PRO A 37 31.63 5.43 -10.35
CA PRO A 37 30.54 5.13 -11.29
C PRO A 37 29.14 5.45 -10.73
N LEU A 38 28.26 5.92 -11.63
CA LEU A 38 26.86 6.24 -11.37
C LEU A 38 26.00 5.73 -12.53
N VAL A 39 24.95 4.96 -12.26
CA VAL A 39 23.98 4.57 -13.30
C VAL A 39 23.07 5.76 -13.60
N THR A 40 23.02 6.20 -14.85
CA THR A 40 22.27 7.40 -15.28
C THR A 40 21.09 7.11 -16.20
N GLY A 41 20.93 5.87 -16.67
CA GLY A 41 19.79 5.47 -17.49
C GLY A 41 19.72 3.97 -17.74
N CYS A 42 18.63 3.54 -18.39
CA CYS A 42 18.44 2.18 -18.89
C CYS A 42 18.11 2.23 -20.38
N LEU A 43 18.56 1.24 -21.14
CA LEU A 43 18.34 1.16 -22.58
C LEU A 43 17.65 -0.15 -22.97
N TYR A 44 16.83 -0.07 -24.01
CA TYR A 44 16.31 -1.24 -24.72
C TYR A 44 17.30 -1.63 -25.82
N HIS A 45 17.41 -2.93 -26.08
CA HIS A 45 18.26 -3.51 -27.13
C HIS A 45 17.55 -4.72 -27.77
N LYS A 46 18.26 -5.50 -28.59
CA LYS A 46 17.67 -6.58 -29.39
C LYS A 46 17.02 -7.69 -28.54
N GLU A 47 17.60 -8.01 -27.39
CA GLU A 47 17.10 -9.05 -26.48
C GLU A 47 16.13 -8.47 -25.44
N ASN A 48 16.34 -7.22 -25.01
CA ASN A 48 15.41 -6.46 -24.16
C ASN A 48 14.63 -5.48 -25.02
N LEU A 49 13.55 -5.97 -25.65
CA LEU A 49 12.71 -5.18 -26.53
C LEU A 49 11.82 -4.20 -25.76
N VAL A 50 11.43 -3.13 -26.46
CA VAL A 50 10.41 -2.18 -25.97
C VAL A 50 9.07 -2.89 -25.68
N PRO A 51 8.25 -2.39 -24.73
CA PRO A 51 7.00 -3.05 -24.32
C PRO A 51 5.96 -3.20 -25.45
N TYR A 52 6.03 -2.35 -26.48
CA TYR A 52 5.16 -2.38 -27.65
C TYR A 52 5.98 -2.14 -28.91
N GLU A 53 5.62 -2.83 -29.99
CA GLU A 53 6.34 -2.72 -31.26
C GLU A 53 6.40 -1.28 -31.79
N LEU A 54 7.60 -0.85 -32.16
CA LEU A 54 7.87 0.43 -32.79
C LEU A 54 8.29 0.22 -34.25
N PRO A 55 7.89 1.14 -35.17
CA PRO A 55 7.23 2.41 -34.94
C PRO A 55 5.69 2.34 -34.90
N ALA A 56 5.09 1.14 -34.98
CA ALA A 56 3.64 0.97 -35.08
C ALA A 56 2.87 1.65 -33.93
N ASN A 57 3.40 1.56 -32.70
CA ASN A 57 2.78 2.10 -31.49
C ASN A 57 3.47 3.37 -30.97
N LYS A 58 4.03 4.19 -31.86
CA LYS A 58 4.79 5.41 -31.51
C LYS A 58 4.00 6.49 -30.73
N THR A 59 2.67 6.37 -30.67
CA THR A 59 1.76 7.28 -29.95
C THR A 59 1.41 6.79 -28.55
N ARG A 60 2.06 5.71 -28.07
CA ARG A 60 1.82 5.18 -26.72
C ARG A 60 2.88 5.65 -25.73
N THR A 61 2.42 6.13 -24.60
CA THR A 61 3.23 6.34 -23.39
C THR A 61 2.88 5.26 -22.37
N VAL A 62 3.89 4.62 -21.78
CA VAL A 62 3.68 3.41 -20.97
C VAL A 62 4.58 3.40 -19.74
N PHE A 63 3.99 3.05 -18.60
CA PHE A 63 4.69 2.56 -17.41
C PHE A 63 4.23 1.12 -17.15
N LYS A 64 5.06 0.15 -17.53
CA LYS A 64 4.77 -1.28 -17.42
C LYS A 64 5.80 -1.98 -16.57
N THR A 65 5.32 -2.78 -15.63
CA THR A 65 6.15 -3.55 -14.68
C THR A 65 6.10 -5.04 -15.04
N LEU A 66 6.92 -5.85 -14.38
CA LEU A 66 6.90 -7.31 -14.51
C LEU A 66 6.89 -7.92 -13.12
N SER A 67 6.03 -8.90 -12.86
CA SER A 67 6.05 -9.64 -11.60
C SER A 67 7.43 -10.29 -11.36
N SER A 68 7.83 -10.43 -10.10
CA SER A 68 9.14 -10.97 -9.72
C SER A 68 9.02 -11.83 -8.48
N PRO A 69 9.80 -12.92 -8.34
CA PRO A 69 10.71 -13.50 -9.35
C PRO A 69 9.97 -14.31 -10.44
N GLY A 70 10.64 -14.58 -11.57
CA GLY A 70 10.16 -15.53 -12.59
C GLY A 70 8.94 -15.09 -13.43
N GLY A 71 8.77 -13.77 -13.63
CA GLY A 71 7.55 -13.09 -14.05
C GLY A 71 6.54 -13.81 -14.96
N GLY A 72 5.31 -13.97 -14.44
CA GLY A 72 4.11 -14.47 -15.12
C GLY A 72 2.92 -13.50 -15.06
N GLY A 73 3.19 -12.19 -14.99
CA GLY A 73 2.19 -11.13 -14.88
C GLY A 73 2.79 -9.71 -14.90
N TYR A 74 1.94 -8.67 -15.01
CA TYR A 74 2.38 -7.27 -15.09
C TYR A 74 1.35 -6.27 -14.53
N ASN A 75 1.82 -5.15 -13.99
CA ASN A 75 0.98 -3.96 -13.79
C ASN A 75 1.32 -2.90 -14.83
N GLU A 76 0.33 -2.15 -15.31
CA GLU A 76 0.52 -1.19 -16.39
C GLU A 76 -0.37 0.04 -16.26
N LEU A 77 0.23 1.21 -16.50
CA LEU A 77 -0.46 2.43 -16.89
C LEU A 77 -0.03 2.78 -18.32
N ARG A 78 -1.00 2.89 -19.23
CA ARG A 78 -0.76 3.21 -20.64
C ARG A 78 -1.68 4.32 -21.10
N ILE A 79 -1.11 5.26 -21.85
CA ILE A 79 -1.82 6.37 -22.48
C ILE A 79 -1.59 6.26 -24.00
N GLU A 80 -2.68 6.21 -24.77
CA GLU A 80 -2.69 6.22 -26.23
C GLU A 80 -3.15 7.59 -26.73
N ASP A 81 -2.31 8.25 -27.53
CA ASP A 81 -2.56 9.59 -28.08
C ASP A 81 -2.97 9.57 -29.57
N LYS A 82 -3.25 8.39 -30.14
CA LYS A 82 -3.76 8.29 -31.50
C LYS A 82 -5.13 8.96 -31.61
N LYS A 83 -5.18 10.06 -32.37
CA LYS A 83 -6.39 10.85 -32.58
C LYS A 83 -7.61 10.01 -32.98
N GLY A 84 -8.71 10.15 -32.25
CA GLY A 84 -9.97 9.41 -32.44
C GLY A 84 -9.96 7.97 -31.90
N ALA A 85 -8.88 7.56 -31.25
CA ALA A 85 -8.70 6.27 -30.61
C ALA A 85 -7.93 6.42 -29.28
N GLU A 86 -8.06 7.58 -28.64
CA GLU A 86 -7.39 7.92 -27.38
C GLU A 86 -7.87 6.97 -26.26
N GLN A 87 -6.94 6.53 -25.41
CA GLN A 87 -7.27 5.60 -24.33
C GLN A 87 -6.30 5.75 -23.17
N ILE A 88 -6.83 5.70 -21.95
CA ILE A 88 -6.05 5.36 -20.75
C ILE A 88 -6.38 3.92 -20.38
N TYR A 89 -5.36 3.08 -20.26
CA TYR A 89 -5.46 1.69 -19.83
C TYR A 89 -4.72 1.53 -18.51
N LEU A 90 -5.45 1.04 -17.50
CA LEU A 90 -4.92 0.69 -16.19
C LEU A 90 -5.10 -0.82 -16.00
N HIS A 91 -4.02 -1.51 -15.65
CA HIS A 91 -4.02 -2.94 -15.36
C HIS A 91 -3.33 -3.22 -14.03
N ALA A 92 -4.05 -3.88 -13.15
CA ALA A 92 -3.52 -4.48 -11.93
C ALA A 92 -3.51 -5.99 -12.08
N GLN A 93 -2.36 -6.63 -11.86
CA GLN A 93 -2.21 -8.09 -12.01
C GLN A 93 -2.95 -8.87 -10.92
N ARG A 94 -3.14 -8.25 -9.74
CA ARG A 94 -3.73 -8.91 -8.57
C ARG A 94 -4.78 -8.01 -7.93
N ASP A 95 -4.36 -7.10 -7.07
CA ASP A 95 -5.24 -6.21 -6.32
C ASP A 95 -5.06 -4.77 -6.83
N TRP A 96 -6.15 -4.00 -6.87
CA TRP A 96 -6.14 -2.56 -7.08
C TRP A 96 -6.88 -1.90 -5.93
N ASP A 97 -6.13 -1.20 -5.10
CA ASP A 97 -6.66 -0.39 -4.00
C ASP A 97 -6.66 1.09 -4.41
N GLU A 98 -7.79 1.76 -4.25
CA GLU A 98 -7.96 3.20 -4.46
C GLU A 98 -8.37 3.86 -3.14
N ASN A 99 -7.51 4.70 -2.58
CA ASN A 99 -7.78 5.40 -1.32
C ASN A 99 -7.85 6.92 -1.54
N ILE A 100 -9.01 7.52 -1.25
CA ILE A 100 -9.29 8.95 -1.44
C ILE A 100 -9.67 9.55 -0.10
N GLU A 101 -8.80 10.40 0.46
CA GLU A 101 -8.98 11.03 1.78
C GLU A 101 -10.01 12.17 1.82
N HIS A 102 -10.47 12.64 0.66
CA HIS A 102 -11.42 13.75 0.57
C HIS A 102 -12.52 13.47 -0.46
N ASP A 103 -12.41 14.03 -1.67
CA ASP A 103 -13.46 13.93 -2.68
C ASP A 103 -13.03 13.06 -3.88
N GLN A 104 -13.84 12.06 -4.22
CA GLN A 104 -13.79 11.41 -5.54
C GLN A 104 -14.89 11.99 -6.44
N LYS A 105 -14.51 12.50 -7.62
CA LYS A 105 -15.46 13.04 -8.61
C LYS A 105 -15.25 12.33 -9.94
N ILE A 106 -16.30 11.65 -10.43
CA ILE A 106 -16.27 10.92 -11.69
C ILE A 106 -17.27 11.54 -12.66
N ARG A 107 -16.80 11.94 -13.84
CA ARG A 107 -17.64 12.37 -14.95
C ARG A 107 -17.34 11.52 -16.18
N VAL A 108 -18.34 10.75 -16.61
CA VAL A 108 -18.28 9.97 -17.85
C VAL A 108 -19.13 10.67 -18.91
N GLY A 109 -18.52 11.04 -20.03
CA GLY A 109 -19.19 11.78 -21.11
C GLY A 109 -20.08 10.93 -22.02
N ASN A 110 -19.99 9.60 -21.90
CA ASN A 110 -20.80 8.64 -22.64
C ASN A 110 -21.23 7.49 -21.70
N GLU A 111 -20.70 6.28 -21.88
CA GLU A 111 -21.13 5.10 -21.15
C GLU A 111 -20.11 4.63 -20.10
N ARG A 112 -20.61 4.06 -19.00
CA ARG A 112 -19.84 3.32 -18.01
C ARG A 112 -20.30 1.86 -18.00
N HIS A 113 -19.35 0.94 -18.07
CA HIS A 113 -19.57 -0.50 -18.02
C HIS A 113 -18.77 -1.08 -16.86
N ASP A 114 -19.45 -1.70 -15.90
CA ASP A 114 -18.84 -2.35 -14.75
C ASP A 114 -19.17 -3.85 -14.81
N THR A 115 -18.16 -4.71 -14.68
CA THR A 115 -18.34 -6.16 -14.59
C THR A 115 -17.53 -6.68 -13.41
N VAL A 116 -18.20 -7.37 -12.49
CA VAL A 116 -17.59 -8.02 -11.32
C VAL A 116 -18.00 -9.49 -11.35
N GLU A 117 -17.03 -10.40 -11.44
CA GLU A 117 -17.30 -11.84 -11.60
C GLU A 117 -17.75 -12.51 -10.29
N LYS A 118 -17.41 -11.90 -9.15
CA LYS A 118 -17.75 -12.40 -7.82
C LYS A 118 -18.68 -11.40 -7.12
N ASN A 119 -18.29 -10.96 -5.93
CA ASN A 119 -19.14 -10.18 -5.05
C ASN A 119 -18.78 -8.69 -5.13
N THR A 120 -19.81 -7.86 -5.08
CA THR A 120 -19.70 -6.42 -4.83
C THR A 120 -20.24 -6.13 -3.43
N TYR A 121 -19.47 -5.41 -2.62
CA TYR A 121 -19.89 -4.91 -1.33
C TYR A 121 -19.86 -3.39 -1.36
N THR A 122 -20.93 -2.75 -0.88
CA THR A 122 -21.02 -1.28 -0.84
C THR A 122 -21.66 -0.86 0.48
N GLU A 123 -20.93 -0.08 1.26
CA GLU A 123 -21.43 0.53 2.49
C GLU A 123 -21.41 2.06 2.33
N LEU A 124 -22.59 2.66 2.46
CA LEU A 124 -22.76 4.11 2.47
C LEU A 124 -23.16 4.51 3.89
N LYS A 125 -22.26 5.19 4.60
CA LYS A 125 -22.43 5.49 6.03
C LYS A 125 -23.43 6.62 6.32
N ALA A 126 -23.84 7.36 5.30
CA ALA A 126 -24.77 8.46 5.42
C ALA A 126 -25.88 8.30 4.35
N GLU A 127 -26.01 9.27 3.46
CA GLU A 127 -27.12 9.38 2.53
C GLU A 127 -26.72 8.96 1.10
N GLU A 128 -27.61 8.21 0.44
CA GLU A 128 -27.55 7.93 -1.00
C GLU A 128 -28.62 8.74 -1.71
N HIS A 129 -28.21 9.57 -2.67
CA HIS A 129 -29.12 10.25 -3.60
C HIS A 129 -28.95 9.64 -4.98
N ARG A 130 -30.01 8.99 -5.47
CA ARG A 130 -30.00 8.32 -6.78
C ARG A 130 -31.15 8.80 -7.64
N THR A 131 -30.83 9.42 -8.76
CA THR A 131 -31.77 9.81 -9.81
C THR A 131 -31.53 8.99 -11.07
N THR A 132 -32.57 8.38 -11.62
CA THR A 132 -32.54 7.71 -12.92
C THR A 132 -33.65 8.31 -13.77
N ILE A 133 -33.29 8.89 -14.92
CA ILE A 133 -34.22 9.66 -15.75
C ILE A 133 -35.07 8.75 -16.63
N ALA A 134 -34.45 7.74 -17.22
CA ALA A 134 -35.12 6.73 -18.04
C ALA A 134 -35.40 5.46 -17.21
N ASP A 135 -35.50 4.31 -17.86
CA ASP A 135 -35.80 3.05 -17.21
C ASP A 135 -34.68 2.62 -16.23
N ARG A 136 -35.09 2.15 -15.05
CA ARG A 136 -34.27 1.29 -14.19
C ARG A 136 -34.75 -0.15 -14.34
N LYS A 137 -33.92 -1.02 -14.91
CA LYS A 137 -34.20 -2.46 -15.06
C LYS A 137 -33.35 -3.23 -14.05
N VAL A 138 -33.97 -4.15 -13.32
CA VAL A 138 -33.32 -4.99 -12.31
C VAL A 138 -33.80 -6.42 -12.50
N GLU A 139 -32.87 -7.36 -12.64
CA GLU A 139 -33.15 -8.80 -12.62
C GLU A 139 -32.34 -9.41 -11.48
N VAL A 140 -33.03 -10.08 -10.55
CA VAL A 140 -32.42 -10.85 -9.48
C VAL A 140 -32.80 -12.31 -9.72
N LYS A 141 -31.79 -13.18 -9.90
CA LYS A 141 -32.01 -14.60 -10.23
C LYS A 141 -32.26 -15.47 -9.01
N ALA A 142 -31.69 -15.09 -7.87
CA ALA A 142 -31.89 -15.73 -6.59
C ALA A 142 -32.86 -14.88 -5.76
N ASP A 143 -32.59 -14.73 -4.46
CA ASP A 143 -33.44 -13.99 -3.54
C ASP A 143 -33.09 -12.49 -3.53
N ASP A 144 -34.11 -11.65 -3.42
CA ASP A 144 -33.99 -10.21 -3.16
C ASP A 144 -34.48 -9.90 -1.74
N HIS A 145 -33.58 -9.38 -0.89
CA HIS A 145 -33.87 -9.06 0.50
C HIS A 145 -33.94 -7.55 0.69
N TRP A 146 -35.09 -7.08 1.19
CA TRP A 146 -35.30 -5.66 1.45
C TRP A 146 -35.76 -5.43 2.88
N VAL A 147 -34.90 -4.77 3.66
CA VAL A 147 -35.19 -4.37 5.04
C VAL A 147 -35.08 -2.86 5.13
N VAL A 148 -36.18 -2.22 5.53
CA VAL A 148 -36.24 -0.78 5.80
C VAL A 148 -36.45 -0.61 7.30
N GLY A 149 -35.51 0.04 7.98
CA GLY A 149 -35.55 0.18 9.44
C GLY A 149 -36.64 1.10 9.96
N GLN A 150 -37.15 2.01 9.13
CA GLN A 150 -38.21 2.97 9.47
C GLN A 150 -39.29 2.98 8.37
N ASN A 151 -39.34 4.04 7.55
CA ASN A 151 -40.41 4.26 6.58
C ASN A 151 -39.95 3.94 5.16
N GLN A 152 -40.86 3.34 4.40
CA GLN A 152 -40.73 3.16 2.96
C GLN A 152 -41.86 3.92 2.27
N HIS A 153 -41.49 4.87 1.41
CA HIS A 153 -42.46 5.62 0.61
C HIS A 153 -42.34 5.20 -0.85
N ILE A 154 -43.46 4.74 -1.44
CA ILE A 154 -43.55 4.41 -2.86
C ILE A 154 -44.64 5.30 -3.47
N LYS A 155 -44.28 6.04 -4.52
CA LYS A 155 -45.23 6.78 -5.36
C LYS A 155 -44.99 6.39 -6.80
N LEU A 156 -46.06 5.96 -7.47
CA LEU A 156 -46.02 5.50 -8.87
C LEU A 156 -46.98 6.37 -9.69
N GLY A 157 -46.59 6.69 -10.93
CA GLY A 157 -47.41 7.52 -11.81
C GLY A 157 -48.58 6.78 -12.47
N THR A 158 -48.48 5.45 -12.60
CA THR A 158 -49.46 4.67 -13.37
C THR A 158 -49.89 3.39 -12.67
N ALA A 159 -48.99 2.45 -12.42
CA ALA A 159 -49.36 1.15 -11.88
C ALA A 159 -48.26 0.51 -11.03
N GLN A 160 -48.68 -0.30 -10.06
CA GLN A 160 -47.86 -1.31 -9.40
C GLN A 160 -48.39 -2.69 -9.80
N LEU A 161 -47.55 -3.50 -10.45
CA LEU A 161 -47.91 -4.84 -10.90
C LEU A 161 -47.04 -5.85 -10.18
N MET A 162 -47.66 -6.84 -9.52
CA MET A 162 -46.97 -7.88 -8.75
C MET A 162 -47.53 -9.24 -9.11
N THR A 163 -46.64 -10.20 -9.35
CA THR A 163 -46.99 -11.61 -9.58
C THR A 163 -46.02 -12.46 -8.77
N ALA A 164 -46.55 -13.39 -7.97
CA ALA A 164 -45.75 -14.35 -7.22
C ALA A 164 -46.21 -15.77 -7.57
N GLY A 165 -45.25 -16.69 -7.71
CA GLY A 165 -45.55 -18.08 -8.06
C GLY A 165 -46.22 -18.88 -6.93
N LYS A 166 -46.02 -18.47 -5.67
CA LYS A 166 -46.56 -19.18 -4.49
C LYS A 166 -47.43 -18.30 -3.60
N GLU A 167 -46.91 -17.17 -3.15
CA GLU A 167 -47.59 -16.36 -2.12
C GLU A 167 -47.25 -14.88 -2.24
N ILE A 168 -48.23 -14.02 -1.99
CA ILE A 168 -48.05 -12.62 -1.59
C ILE A 168 -48.67 -12.49 -0.20
N HIS A 169 -47.84 -12.26 0.83
CA HIS A 169 -48.30 -12.08 2.21
C HIS A 169 -48.10 -10.63 2.66
N LEU A 170 -49.20 -9.93 2.87
CA LEU A 170 -49.22 -8.58 3.43
C LEU A 170 -49.66 -8.65 4.89
N LYS A 171 -48.76 -8.29 5.80
CA LYS A 171 -49.03 -8.28 7.25
C LYS A 171 -48.74 -6.90 7.82
N ALA A 172 -49.72 -6.34 8.53
CA ALA A 172 -49.55 -5.13 9.34
C ALA A 172 -49.80 -5.45 10.82
N GLY A 173 -48.96 -4.92 11.71
CA GLY A 173 -49.08 -5.18 13.14
C GLY A 173 -50.32 -4.54 13.78
N GLN A 174 -50.69 -3.33 13.34
CA GLN A 174 -51.82 -2.56 13.92
C GLN A 174 -52.91 -2.25 12.90
N LYS A 175 -52.56 -1.71 11.73
CA LYS A 175 -53.54 -1.20 10.75
C LYS A 175 -53.11 -1.53 9.32
N MET A 176 -54.04 -2.03 8.53
CA MET A 176 -53.95 -2.08 7.08
C MET A 176 -55.11 -1.28 6.49
N VAL A 177 -54.82 -0.40 5.54
CA VAL A 177 -55.81 0.38 4.80
C VAL A 177 -55.55 0.16 3.32
N ILE A 178 -56.59 -0.24 2.59
CA ILE A 178 -56.57 -0.39 1.13
C ILE A 178 -57.68 0.50 0.60
N GLU A 179 -57.30 1.56 -0.10
CA GLU A 179 -58.22 2.52 -0.69
C GLU A 179 -58.09 2.46 -2.22
N ALA A 180 -59.24 2.43 -2.90
CA ALA A 180 -59.32 2.54 -4.34
C ALA A 180 -60.38 3.59 -4.69
N GLY A 181 -60.08 4.46 -5.66
CA GLY A 181 -60.97 5.57 -6.01
C GLY A 181 -62.24 5.15 -6.76
N MET A 182 -62.13 4.19 -7.68
CA MET A 182 -63.25 3.75 -8.52
C MET A 182 -63.74 2.35 -8.21
N GLU A 183 -62.81 1.41 -8.05
CA GLU A 183 -63.14 0.00 -7.86
C GLU A 183 -62.06 -0.69 -7.03
N LEU A 184 -62.47 -1.49 -6.04
CA LEU A 184 -61.63 -2.49 -5.38
C LEU A 184 -62.21 -3.88 -5.64
N THR A 185 -61.43 -4.78 -6.21
CA THR A 185 -61.86 -6.13 -6.54
C THR A 185 -60.89 -7.18 -5.98
N VAL A 186 -61.44 -8.19 -5.30
CA VAL A 186 -60.71 -9.37 -4.78
C VAL A 186 -61.33 -10.61 -5.42
N LYS A 187 -60.53 -11.42 -6.13
CA LYS A 187 -60.99 -12.64 -6.81
C LYS A 187 -60.22 -13.86 -6.32
N ALA A 188 -60.91 -14.98 -6.09
CA ALA A 188 -60.29 -16.25 -5.74
C ALA A 188 -61.19 -17.43 -6.13
N GLY A 189 -60.64 -18.45 -6.80
CA GLY A 189 -61.34 -19.72 -7.05
C GLY A 189 -62.74 -19.60 -7.67
N GLY A 190 -62.93 -18.65 -8.60
CA GLY A 190 -64.23 -18.37 -9.23
C GLY A 190 -65.20 -17.51 -8.39
N SER A 191 -64.83 -17.15 -7.15
CA SER A 191 -65.56 -16.19 -6.31
C SER A 191 -64.92 -14.80 -6.38
N PHE A 192 -65.70 -13.76 -6.09
CA PHE A 192 -65.17 -12.41 -5.98
C PHE A 192 -65.95 -11.51 -5.02
N ILE A 193 -65.26 -10.49 -4.54
CA ILE A 193 -65.81 -9.32 -3.86
C ILE A 193 -65.42 -8.11 -4.70
N LYS A 194 -66.39 -7.25 -5.03
CA LYS A 194 -66.16 -6.01 -5.76
C LYS A 194 -66.84 -4.86 -5.02
N LEU A 195 -66.10 -3.77 -4.80
CA LEU A 195 -66.59 -2.52 -4.22
C LEU A 195 -66.47 -1.45 -5.31
N ASP A 196 -67.56 -0.77 -5.61
CA ASP A 196 -67.60 0.37 -6.53
C ASP A 196 -68.68 1.38 -6.09
N ALA A 197 -68.96 2.39 -6.93
CA ALA A 197 -69.97 3.40 -6.65
C ALA A 197 -71.41 2.85 -6.52
N GLY A 198 -71.68 1.65 -7.04
CA GLY A 198 -72.97 0.96 -6.93
C GLY A 198 -73.14 0.16 -5.64
N GLY A 199 -72.07 -0.04 -4.86
CA GLY A 199 -72.08 -0.73 -3.58
C GLY A 199 -71.10 -1.90 -3.52
N ILE A 200 -71.44 -2.91 -2.71
CA ILE A 200 -70.61 -4.11 -2.50
C ILE A 200 -71.30 -5.30 -3.17
N THR A 201 -70.63 -5.90 -4.16
CA THR A 201 -71.06 -7.13 -4.82
C THR A 201 -70.23 -8.31 -4.30
N VAL A 202 -70.90 -9.37 -3.83
CA VAL A 202 -70.27 -10.60 -3.34
C VAL A 202 -70.86 -11.78 -4.11
N VAL A 203 -70.01 -12.54 -4.81
CA VAL A 203 -70.43 -13.68 -5.64
C VAL A 203 -69.54 -14.89 -5.35
N GLY A 204 -70.17 -16.04 -5.16
CA GLY A 204 -69.52 -17.35 -5.03
C GLY A 204 -70.55 -18.48 -4.89
N PRO A 205 -70.15 -19.76 -5.04
CA PRO A 205 -71.06 -20.90 -4.94
C PRO A 205 -71.75 -21.01 -3.57
N VAL A 206 -71.03 -20.68 -2.49
CA VAL A 206 -71.53 -20.64 -1.11
C VAL A 206 -70.91 -19.43 -0.41
N ILE A 207 -71.75 -18.58 0.20
CA ILE A 207 -71.30 -17.44 1.01
C ILE A 207 -71.58 -17.77 2.48
N LYS A 208 -70.52 -17.90 3.29
CA LYS A 208 -70.61 -18.16 4.73
C LYS A 208 -70.46 -16.84 5.50
N LEU A 209 -71.55 -16.36 6.09
CA LEU A 209 -71.54 -15.18 6.97
C LEU A 209 -71.73 -15.64 8.42
N ASN A 210 -70.80 -15.30 9.31
CA ASN A 210 -70.81 -15.71 10.71
C ASN A 210 -70.90 -17.24 10.95
N ALA A 211 -70.56 -18.06 9.96
CA ALA A 211 -70.41 -19.51 10.10
C ALA A 211 -68.94 -19.82 10.44
N GLY A 212 -68.71 -20.71 11.42
CA GLY A 212 -67.35 -21.01 11.92
C GLY A 212 -66.32 -21.39 10.85
N GLY A 213 -65.03 -21.21 11.17
CA GLY A 213 -63.88 -21.49 10.30
C GLY A 213 -62.55 -21.06 10.92
N ALA A 214 -61.44 -21.29 10.22
CA ALA A 214 -60.09 -20.83 10.61
C ALA A 214 -59.48 -19.98 9.47
N PRO A 215 -58.74 -18.90 9.79
CA PRO A 215 -58.06 -18.10 8.78
C PRO A 215 -56.88 -18.85 8.14
N GLY A 216 -56.50 -18.46 6.93
CA GLY A 216 -55.21 -18.88 6.35
C GLY A 216 -54.03 -18.30 7.13
N VAL A 217 -52.88 -18.99 7.09
CA VAL A 217 -51.62 -18.53 7.70
C VAL A 217 -50.62 -18.25 6.59
N GLY A 218 -50.09 -17.04 6.55
CA GLY A 218 -49.05 -16.67 5.59
C GLY A 218 -47.63 -16.86 6.13
N THR A 219 -46.66 -17.02 5.23
CA THR A 219 -45.25 -17.26 5.61
C THR A 219 -44.63 -16.03 6.30
N GLY A 220 -43.80 -16.23 7.32
CA GLY A 220 -43.10 -15.14 8.01
C GLY A 220 -42.05 -14.43 7.15
N ASN A 221 -41.71 -13.19 7.50
CA ASN A 221 -40.59 -12.47 6.88
C ASN A 221 -39.26 -13.04 7.42
N ALA A 222 -38.38 -13.49 6.53
CA ALA A 222 -37.06 -14.05 6.83
C ALA A 222 -35.94 -13.34 6.03
N ALA A 223 -36.06 -12.03 5.81
CA ALA A 223 -35.07 -11.25 5.07
C ALA A 223 -33.68 -11.26 5.74
N LEU A 224 -32.62 -11.37 4.92
CA LEU A 224 -31.22 -11.31 5.36
C LEU A 224 -30.68 -9.87 5.30
N LEU A 225 -29.68 -9.57 6.13
CA LEU A 225 -28.96 -8.29 6.15
C LEU A 225 -27.69 -8.34 5.29
N PRO A 226 -27.26 -7.21 4.70
CA PRO A 226 -26.00 -7.13 3.96
C PRO A 226 -24.79 -7.32 4.90
N LEU A 227 -23.69 -7.82 4.33
CA LEU A 227 -22.39 -7.93 5.00
C LEU A 227 -21.62 -6.61 4.90
N VAL A 228 -20.77 -6.34 5.89
CA VAL A 228 -19.90 -5.15 5.90
C VAL A 228 -18.71 -5.39 4.94
N PRO A 229 -18.39 -4.45 4.04
CA PRO A 229 -17.21 -4.54 3.18
C PRO A 229 -15.91 -4.61 4.00
N LEU A 230 -14.89 -5.27 3.45
CA LEU A 230 -13.53 -5.21 4.00
C LEU A 230 -12.94 -3.81 3.80
N PRO A 231 -12.05 -3.35 4.69
CA PRO A 231 -11.33 -2.10 4.48
C PRO A 231 -10.52 -2.17 3.19
N ALA A 232 -10.48 -1.06 2.44
CA ALA A 232 -9.70 -0.92 1.20
C ALA A 232 -8.18 -1.02 1.41
N ALA A 233 -7.72 -1.05 2.66
CA ALA A 233 -6.32 -1.16 3.01
C ALA A 233 -6.15 -2.13 4.18
N SER A 234 -5.61 -3.32 3.90
CA SER A 234 -4.84 -4.09 4.88
C SER A 234 -3.37 -3.64 4.93
N ASP A 235 -2.91 -2.90 3.91
CA ASP A 235 -1.56 -2.33 3.86
C ASP A 235 -1.54 -0.92 4.46
N LYS A 236 -0.56 -0.68 5.32
CA LYS A 236 -0.37 0.63 5.97
C LYS A 236 0.04 1.65 4.91
N ALA A 237 -0.71 2.74 4.80
CA ALA A 237 -0.25 3.93 4.11
C ALA A 237 1.11 4.36 4.71
N GLY A 238 2.03 4.84 3.86
CA GLY A 238 3.31 5.35 4.34
C GLY A 238 3.09 6.48 5.35
N GLU A 239 3.86 6.48 6.44
CA GLU A 239 3.80 7.53 7.45
C GLU A 239 4.31 8.86 6.89
N VAL A 240 3.76 9.97 7.38
CA VAL A 240 4.30 11.30 7.10
C VAL A 240 5.76 11.33 7.59
N PRO A 241 6.75 11.65 6.74
CA PRO A 241 8.13 11.68 7.16
C PRO A 241 8.36 12.69 8.29
N GLU A 242 8.87 12.24 9.43
CA GLU A 242 9.47 13.15 10.40
C GLU A 242 10.69 13.83 9.78
N ARG A 243 10.82 15.15 10.00
CA ARG A 243 11.88 15.99 9.43
C ARG A 243 13.23 15.44 9.89
N GLY A 244 14.00 14.85 8.96
CA GLY A 244 15.35 14.42 9.25
C GLY A 244 16.21 15.63 9.63
N GLU A 245 16.61 15.73 10.89
CA GLU A 245 17.69 16.64 11.27
C GLU A 245 18.98 16.12 10.63
N SER A 246 19.57 16.93 9.75
CA SER A 246 20.89 16.67 9.20
C SER A 246 21.89 16.72 10.36
N GLN A 247 22.31 15.56 10.86
CA GLN A 247 23.46 15.52 11.76
C GLN A 247 24.72 15.81 10.94
N PRO A 248 25.56 16.79 11.35
CA PRO A 248 26.84 17.00 10.71
C PRO A 248 27.69 15.74 10.84
N ALA A 249 28.49 15.44 9.82
CA ALA A 249 29.39 14.29 9.82
C ALA A 249 30.33 14.36 11.04
N PRO A 250 30.55 13.24 11.77
CA PRO A 250 31.46 13.25 12.91
C PRO A 250 32.89 13.55 12.46
N GLU A 251 33.58 14.47 13.15
CA GLU A 251 35.01 14.71 12.96
C GLU A 251 35.80 13.42 13.26
N VAL A 252 36.56 12.95 12.27
CA VAL A 252 37.41 11.76 12.39
C VAL A 252 38.75 12.19 12.99
N ILE A 253 38.99 11.86 14.25
CA ILE A 253 40.32 11.99 14.88
C ILE A 253 41.14 10.76 14.47
N HIS A 254 42.18 10.94 13.65
CA HIS A 254 43.12 9.88 13.31
C HIS A 254 44.12 9.68 14.46
N LYS A 255 44.31 8.46 14.97
CA LYS A 255 45.42 8.13 15.89
C LYS A 255 46.65 7.75 15.08
N LEU A 256 47.75 8.46 15.26
CA LEU A 256 49.04 8.20 14.61
C LEU A 256 49.95 7.39 15.53
N SER A 257 50.78 6.54 14.94
CA SER A 257 51.85 5.83 15.66
C SER A 257 53.13 5.82 14.84
N ALA A 258 54.28 6.04 15.51
CA ALA A 258 55.58 6.01 14.88
C ALA A 258 56.56 5.19 15.73
N THR A 259 57.50 4.48 15.09
CA THR A 259 58.53 3.69 15.76
C THR A 259 59.86 4.43 15.68
N ILE A 260 60.46 4.74 16.81
CA ILE A 260 61.69 5.54 16.88
C ILE A 260 62.90 4.62 16.99
N SER A 261 63.70 4.56 15.92
CA SER A 261 64.86 3.67 15.81
C SER A 261 66.06 4.38 15.17
N ALA A 262 67.28 3.95 15.49
CA ALA A 262 68.52 4.52 14.95
C ALA A 262 68.64 4.39 13.41
N VAL A 263 68.02 3.34 12.85
CA VAL A 263 67.99 3.01 11.43
C VAL A 263 66.61 2.41 11.11
N PRO A 264 65.95 2.81 10.01
CA PRO A 264 64.63 2.27 9.64
C PRO A 264 64.62 0.73 9.60
N GLY A 265 63.70 0.11 10.33
CA GLY A 265 63.51 -1.36 10.35
C GLY A 265 64.29 -2.13 11.42
N HIS A 266 65.00 -1.43 12.32
CA HIS A 266 65.63 -2.02 13.51
C HIS A 266 64.79 -1.79 14.79
N PRO A 267 64.95 -2.62 15.83
CA PRO A 267 64.24 -2.43 17.10
C PRO A 267 64.53 -1.03 17.67
N GLY A 268 63.47 -0.35 18.10
CA GLY A 268 63.54 1.03 18.56
C GLY A 268 64.09 1.18 19.98
N TYR A 269 64.25 2.43 20.40
CA TYR A 269 64.68 2.76 21.75
C TYR A 269 63.51 2.60 22.71
N GLU A 270 63.48 1.55 23.52
CA GLU A 270 62.46 1.30 24.54
C GLU A 270 62.73 2.08 25.84
N ASP A 271 61.68 2.56 26.51
CA ASP A 271 61.74 3.31 27.77
C ASP A 271 62.63 4.58 27.74
N GLU A 272 62.83 5.19 26.56
CA GLU A 272 63.54 6.45 26.44
C GLU A 272 62.58 7.65 26.54
N PRO A 273 62.93 8.69 27.31
CA PRO A 273 62.11 9.89 27.37
C PRO A 273 62.15 10.66 26.05
N TYR A 274 61.00 11.11 25.58
CA TYR A 274 60.85 11.86 24.35
C TYR A 274 59.95 13.09 24.52
N THR A 275 60.20 14.08 23.68
CA THR A 275 59.32 15.23 23.44
C THR A 275 58.83 15.21 22.00
N LEU A 276 57.51 15.21 21.80
CA LEU A 276 56.85 15.22 20.50
C LEU A 276 56.40 16.65 20.15
N PHE A 277 56.73 17.04 18.92
CA PHE A 277 56.41 18.33 18.34
C PHE A 277 55.46 18.18 17.15
N ALA A 278 54.50 19.11 17.06
CA ALA A 278 53.66 19.34 15.88
C ALA A 278 53.97 20.75 15.35
N ASP A 279 54.45 20.86 14.11
CA ASP A 279 54.88 22.13 13.49
C ASP A 279 55.77 23.02 14.40
N GLY A 280 56.60 22.37 15.22
CA GLY A 280 57.54 23.03 16.14
C GLY A 280 57.00 23.37 17.54
N ALA A 281 55.71 23.12 17.83
CA ALA A 281 55.15 23.26 19.18
C ALA A 281 55.14 21.91 19.91
N VAL A 282 55.51 21.90 21.20
CA VAL A 282 55.44 20.68 22.04
C VAL A 282 53.98 20.29 22.26
N ILE A 283 53.64 19.07 21.89
CA ILE A 283 52.27 18.53 22.05
C ILE A 283 52.20 17.38 23.07
N GLN A 284 53.30 16.67 23.31
CA GLN A 284 53.34 15.56 24.25
C GLN A 284 54.77 15.27 24.72
N GLU A 285 54.93 14.88 25.97
CA GLU A 285 56.17 14.32 26.53
C GLU A 285 55.85 12.96 27.14
N GLY A 286 56.76 12.00 27.01
CA GLY A 286 56.51 10.63 27.48
C GLY A 286 57.74 9.75 27.44
N LEU A 287 57.55 8.47 27.73
CA LEU A 287 58.54 7.41 27.52
C LEU A 287 58.10 6.60 26.30
N THR A 288 59.04 6.22 25.44
CA THR A 288 58.76 5.32 24.32
C THR A 288 58.30 3.96 24.84
N GLY A 289 57.30 3.36 24.18
CA GLY A 289 56.80 2.05 24.57
C GLY A 289 57.69 0.90 24.09
N GLU A 290 57.20 -0.34 24.27
CA GLU A 290 57.81 -1.57 23.77
C GLU A 290 58.19 -1.42 22.27
N ASP A 291 59.41 -1.83 21.91
CA ASP A 291 60.04 -1.64 20.59
C ASP A 291 60.23 -0.19 20.11
N GLY A 292 60.11 0.80 21.00
CA GLY A 292 60.32 2.23 20.70
C GLY A 292 59.13 2.92 20.02
N VAL A 293 57.93 2.38 20.17
CA VAL A 293 56.71 2.91 19.55
C VAL A 293 56.12 4.05 20.38
N ILE A 294 55.78 5.16 19.71
CA ILE A 294 54.98 6.25 20.27
C ILE A 294 53.61 6.30 19.60
N LYS A 295 52.57 6.66 20.36
CA LYS A 295 51.19 6.80 19.88
C LYS A 295 50.64 8.17 20.31
N PHE A 296 50.04 8.90 19.38
CA PHE A 296 49.47 10.22 19.64
C PHE A 296 48.27 10.51 18.74
N ASP A 297 47.42 11.44 19.16
CA ASP A 297 46.26 11.87 18.38
C ASP A 297 46.71 12.88 17.30
N HIS A 298 46.26 12.69 16.05
CA HIS A 298 46.51 13.66 14.99
C HIS A 298 45.77 14.95 15.28
N VAL A 299 46.48 16.07 15.16
CA VAL A 299 45.92 17.41 15.23
C VAL A 299 45.61 17.85 13.79
N PRO A 300 44.33 18.03 13.42
CA PRO A 300 43.96 18.42 12.07
C PRO A 300 44.63 19.74 11.65
N GLY A 301 45.30 19.73 10.49
CA GLY A 301 46.00 20.91 9.94
C GLY A 301 47.51 20.98 10.21
N THR A 302 48.08 20.00 10.94
CA THR A 302 49.53 19.90 11.15
C THR A 302 50.26 19.39 9.91
N GLN A 303 51.36 20.02 9.51
CA GLN A 303 52.12 19.65 8.30
C GLN A 303 53.29 18.69 8.57
N ALA A 304 53.91 18.77 9.76
CA ALA A 304 55.01 17.89 10.13
C ALA A 304 55.01 17.56 11.63
N TYR A 305 55.37 16.32 11.95
CA TYR A 305 55.65 15.89 13.31
C TYR A 305 57.14 15.64 13.50
N ALA A 306 57.67 15.91 14.70
CA ALA A 306 59.04 15.57 15.05
C ALA A 306 59.14 15.07 16.48
N VAL A 307 60.01 14.10 16.72
CA VAL A 307 60.28 13.53 18.04
C VAL A 307 61.73 13.76 18.39
N GLU A 308 61.97 14.30 19.57
CA GLU A 308 63.32 14.52 20.10
C GLU A 308 63.51 13.67 21.36
N LEU A 309 64.57 12.88 21.37
CA LEU A 309 64.98 12.05 22.50
C LEU A 309 66.00 12.81 23.35
N VAL A 310 66.05 12.51 24.66
CA VAL A 310 66.97 13.17 25.60
C VAL A 310 68.44 12.94 25.26
N ASN A 311 68.76 11.90 24.50
CA ASN A 311 70.11 11.63 23.99
C ASN A 311 70.52 12.54 22.80
N GLY A 312 69.66 13.48 22.38
CA GLY A 312 69.93 14.50 21.36
C GLY A 312 69.57 14.09 19.93
N HIS A 313 68.97 12.92 19.74
CA HIS A 313 68.48 12.48 18.44
C HIS A 313 67.08 13.04 18.14
N ARG A 314 66.92 13.66 16.97
CA ARG A 314 65.63 14.17 16.47
C ARG A 314 65.21 13.42 15.21
N PHE A 315 63.99 12.92 15.20
CA PHE A 315 63.38 12.18 14.11
C PHE A 315 62.18 12.94 13.56
N GLU A 316 62.17 13.19 12.26
CA GLU A 316 61.01 13.77 11.57
C GLU A 316 60.06 12.64 11.14
N ILE A 317 58.79 12.79 11.49
CA ILE A 317 57.72 11.88 11.12
C ILE A 317 56.93 12.57 10.01
N GLU A 318 57.18 12.13 8.78
CA GLU A 318 56.27 12.44 7.68
C GLU A 318 54.97 11.66 7.88
N PRO A 319 53.80 12.30 7.92
CA PRO A 319 52.53 11.60 7.96
C PRO A 319 52.33 10.89 6.61
N LYS A 320 52.82 9.65 6.52
CA LYS A 320 52.36 8.73 5.49
C LYS A 320 50.92 8.36 5.84
N GLU A 321 49.97 8.71 4.98
CA GLU A 321 48.66 8.06 4.95
C GLU A 321 48.86 6.61 4.47
N GLU A 322 49.40 5.75 5.33
CA GLU A 322 49.37 4.31 5.12
C GLU A 322 47.98 3.80 5.51
N SER A 323 47.27 3.38 4.46
CA SER A 323 45.97 2.76 4.47
C SER A 323 45.99 1.41 5.19
N GLY A 324 45.16 1.29 6.24
CA GLY A 324 44.43 0.07 6.53
C GLY A 324 44.82 -0.75 7.76
N GLU A 325 43.76 -1.23 8.44
CA GLU A 325 43.69 -2.27 9.49
C GLU A 325 43.98 -1.81 10.95
N ALA A 326 43.08 -1.87 11.93
CA ALA A 326 41.82 -2.60 12.09
C ALA A 326 40.78 -1.75 12.85
N ALA A 327 39.73 -1.30 12.14
CA ALA A 327 38.51 -0.81 12.78
C ALA A 327 37.57 -2.01 12.97
N SER A 328 37.10 -2.23 14.20
CA SER A 328 36.23 -3.37 14.51
C SER A 328 34.97 -3.40 13.63
N GLN A 329 34.52 -4.60 13.28
CA GLN A 329 33.42 -4.88 12.35
C GLN A 329 32.12 -4.11 12.69
N ASN A 330 31.86 -3.87 13.98
CA ASN A 330 30.71 -3.08 14.45
C ASN A 330 30.82 -1.57 14.13
N GLN A 331 32.02 -1.01 14.06
CA GLN A 331 32.22 0.39 13.64
C GLN A 331 32.10 0.55 12.12
N GLN A 332 32.45 -0.47 11.34
CA GLN A 332 32.21 -0.48 9.89
C GLN A 332 30.72 -0.57 9.56
N LEU A 333 29.95 -1.37 10.31
CA LEU A 333 28.50 -1.53 10.12
C LEU A 333 27.69 -0.29 10.55
N ALA A 334 28.08 0.37 11.65
CA ALA A 334 27.45 1.60 12.11
C ALA A 334 27.64 2.79 11.13
N ARG A 335 28.80 2.85 10.44
CA ARG A 335 29.08 3.88 9.42
C ARG A 335 28.31 3.67 8.11
N GLN A 336 27.79 2.47 7.86
CA GLN A 336 26.97 2.15 6.68
C GLN A 336 25.47 2.22 6.95
N GLY A 337 25.04 2.74 8.11
CA GLY A 337 23.64 3.00 8.42
C GLY A 337 22.82 1.75 8.76
N TYR A 338 23.44 0.59 9.00
CA TYR A 338 22.75 -0.59 9.52
C TYR A 338 22.71 -0.55 11.05
N ARG A 339 21.51 -0.40 11.63
CA ARG A 339 21.22 -0.78 13.02
C ARG A 339 20.71 -2.22 13.01
N ASP A 340 21.35 -3.12 13.77
CA ASP A 340 20.80 -4.43 14.04
C ASP A 340 19.54 -4.29 14.91
N TYR A 341 18.37 -4.57 14.33
CA TYR A 341 17.17 -4.90 15.09
C TYR A 341 17.04 -6.42 15.10
N HIS A 342 17.57 -7.08 16.13
CA HIS A 342 17.07 -8.39 16.52
C HIS A 342 15.76 -8.19 17.29
N ALA A 343 14.64 -8.16 16.58
CA ALA A 343 13.34 -8.41 17.18
C ALA A 343 13.00 -9.89 17.00
N LYS A 344 13.05 -10.67 18.08
CA LYS A 344 12.23 -11.87 18.18
C LYS A 344 10.78 -11.40 18.13
N ALA A 345 10.09 -11.69 17.02
CA ALA A 345 8.64 -11.52 16.96
C ALA A 345 8.01 -12.67 17.75
N ASP A 346 7.38 -12.35 18.88
CA ASP A 346 6.32 -13.19 19.40
C ASP A 346 5.21 -13.25 18.35
N GLN A 347 4.87 -14.48 17.97
CA GLN A 347 3.82 -14.80 17.01
C GLN A 347 2.46 -14.30 17.51
N LEU A 348 1.88 -13.35 16.80
CA LEU A 348 0.44 -13.29 16.64
C LEU A 348 0.19 -13.44 15.14
N GLU A 349 -0.22 -14.64 14.73
CA GLU A 349 -0.59 -14.89 13.35
C GLU A 349 -1.89 -14.13 13.02
N PRO A 350 -1.92 -13.33 11.94
CA PRO A 350 -3.16 -12.80 11.40
C PRO A 350 -3.90 -13.92 10.65
N LEU A 351 -5.19 -14.10 10.96
CA LEU A 351 -6.07 -15.05 10.28
C LEU A 351 -6.10 -14.77 8.77
N SER A 352 -5.81 -15.79 7.97
CA SER A 352 -5.32 -15.66 6.60
C SER A 352 -6.33 -16.06 5.51
N SER A 353 -7.64 -16.15 5.79
CA SER A 353 -8.59 -16.59 4.76
C SER A 353 -10.02 -16.06 4.88
N ALA A 354 -10.69 -15.92 3.73
CA ALA A 354 -12.12 -15.60 3.62
C ALA A 354 -13.04 -16.73 4.15
N ASP A 355 -12.48 -17.92 4.40
CA ASP A 355 -13.20 -19.05 4.99
C ASP A 355 -13.44 -18.89 6.49
N ASP A 356 -12.58 -18.14 7.19
CA ASP A 356 -12.72 -17.86 8.63
C ASP A 356 -13.92 -16.94 8.92
N TYR A 357 -14.32 -16.11 7.95
CA TYR A 357 -15.55 -15.29 8.04
C TYR A 357 -16.84 -16.09 7.82
N ARG A 358 -16.81 -17.24 7.13
CA ARG A 358 -18.01 -18.07 6.89
C ARG A 358 -18.59 -18.66 8.18
N GLY A 359 -17.78 -18.76 9.24
CA GLY A 359 -18.22 -19.21 10.57
C GLY A 359 -19.00 -18.17 11.38
N ALA A 360 -18.99 -16.90 10.97
CA ALA A 360 -19.56 -15.79 11.74
C ALA A 360 -20.91 -15.28 11.21
N ALA A 361 -21.69 -16.13 10.54
CA ALA A 361 -23.09 -15.83 10.24
C ALA A 361 -23.86 -15.66 11.57
N LEU A 362 -24.12 -14.41 11.95
CA LEU A 362 -24.87 -14.05 13.14
C LEU A 362 -26.30 -14.60 13.04
N ASN A 363 -26.53 -15.75 13.68
CA ASN A 363 -27.85 -16.18 14.09
C ASN A 363 -28.32 -15.22 15.22
N PRO A 364 -29.55 -14.67 15.20
CA PRO A 364 -30.04 -13.66 16.15
C PRO A 364 -30.10 -14.07 17.64
N THR A 365 -29.50 -15.19 18.05
CA THR A 365 -29.47 -15.66 19.44
C THR A 365 -28.06 -16.11 19.87
N ASN A 366 -27.26 -15.13 20.35
CA ASN A 366 -26.15 -15.21 21.31
C ASN A 366 -25.33 -16.52 21.49
N LYS A 367 -24.10 -16.55 20.95
CA LYS A 367 -22.78 -16.63 21.64
C LYS A 367 -21.72 -17.24 20.70
N PRO A 368 -20.51 -16.65 20.59
CA PRO A 368 -19.39 -17.32 19.92
C PRO A 368 -18.87 -18.50 20.78
N LYS A 369 -18.65 -19.66 20.15
CA LYS A 369 -17.87 -20.75 20.74
C LYS A 369 -16.39 -20.44 20.55
N SER A 370 -15.64 -20.45 21.64
CA SER A 370 -14.18 -20.53 21.61
C SER A 370 -13.74 -21.91 21.16
N LEU A 371 -12.81 -21.98 20.22
CA LEU A 371 -11.67 -22.90 20.23
C LEU A 371 -10.49 -22.20 19.58
#